data_AF-A0A619I3L1-F1
#
_entry.id   AF-A0A619I3L1-F1
#
_cell.length_a   1.000
_cell.length_b   1.000
_cell.length_c   1.000
_cell.angle_alpha   90.00
_cell.angle_beta   90.00
_cell.angle_gamma   90.00
#
_symmetry.space_group_name_H-M   'P 1'
#
loop_
_entity.id
_entity.type
_entity.pdbx_description
1 polymer ?
#
loop_
_entity_poly.entity_id
_entity_poly.type
_entity_poly.pdbx_seq_one_letter_code
_entity_poly.pdbx_strand_id
1 'polypeptide(L)'
;MNPVKLFLLLCLPTFTFTSAVSAATPHEATTLSLVLTQLDILESTLQRAEHQATVTPETRFFFDYPQAYADIRAIRAGTEQYLTPARAQPQTVLPLSGQYRQEKGQ
;
A
#
# COMPACT_ATOMS: atom_id res chain seq x y z
N MET A 1 -37.64 -32.65 -1.06
CA MET A 1 -36.60 -32.49 -2.11
C MET A 1 -37.21 -31.55 -3.16
N ASN A 2 -36.95 -30.24 -3.21
CA ASN A 2 -35.66 -29.53 -3.14
C ASN A 2 -35.78 -28.10 -2.57
N PRO A 3 -35.01 -27.72 -1.53
CA PRO A 3 -34.97 -26.37 -0.96
C PRO A 3 -33.76 -25.59 -1.50
N VAL A 4 -33.81 -25.13 -2.76
CA VAL A 4 -32.66 -24.36 -3.33
C VAL A 4 -33.12 -23.13 -4.13
N LYS A 5 -34.42 -22.90 -4.31
CA LYS A 5 -34.93 -21.81 -5.18
C LYS A 5 -35.36 -20.53 -4.46
N LEU A 6 -35.13 -20.43 -3.15
CA LEU A 6 -35.48 -19.25 -2.34
C LEU A 6 -34.24 -18.44 -1.88
N PHE A 7 -33.08 -18.63 -2.52
CA PHE A 7 -31.84 -17.93 -2.14
C PHE A 7 -31.37 -16.86 -3.15
N LEU A 8 -32.15 -16.59 -4.21
CA LEU A 8 -31.75 -15.62 -5.23
C LEU A 8 -32.59 -14.33 -5.15
N LEU A 9 -32.71 -13.76 -3.95
CA LEU A 9 -33.33 -12.46 -3.76
C LEU A 9 -32.66 -11.72 -2.61
N LEU A 10 -31.41 -11.30 -2.80
CA LEU A 10 -30.83 -10.09 -2.20
C LEU A 10 -29.40 -9.89 -2.73
N CYS A 11 -29.21 -9.18 -3.85
CA CYS A 11 -27.87 -8.76 -4.24
C CYS A 11 -27.92 -7.44 -5.02
N LEU A 12 -28.22 -6.36 -4.31
CA LEU A 12 -27.76 -5.01 -4.66
C LEU A 12 -27.68 -4.17 -3.38
N PRO A 13 -26.54 -4.09 -2.70
CA PRO A 13 -26.23 -2.88 -1.96
C PRO A 13 -25.79 -1.82 -2.97
N THR A 14 -26.69 -0.88 -3.25
CA THR A 14 -26.36 0.41 -3.87
C THR A 14 -25.34 1.11 -2.98
N PHE A 15 -24.09 1.13 -3.41
CA PHE A 15 -23.02 1.86 -2.73
C PHE A 15 -23.20 3.35 -2.99
N THR A 16 -24.06 4.00 -2.20
CA THR A 16 -24.20 5.46 -2.21
C THR A 16 -23.00 6.06 -1.48
N PHE A 17 -21.97 6.40 -2.26
CA PHE A 17 -20.81 7.15 -1.80
C PHE A 17 -21.24 8.59 -1.48
N THR A 18 -21.76 8.80 -0.28
CA THR A 18 -22.07 10.15 0.21
C THR A 18 -20.77 10.75 0.72
N SER A 19 -20.14 11.58 -0.10
CA SER A 19 -19.10 12.50 0.34
C SER A 19 -19.71 13.54 1.25
N ALA A 20 -19.17 13.76 2.46
CA ALA A 20 -18.93 15.11 3.00
C ALA A 20 -18.26 15.11 4.38
N VAL A 21 -17.37 16.10 4.52
CA VAL A 21 -16.92 16.83 5.73
C VAL A 21 -15.73 16.27 6.51
N SER A 22 -14.63 17.01 6.35
CA SER A 22 -13.39 17.01 7.11
C SER A 22 -13.60 17.25 8.62
N ALA A 23 -13.34 16.22 9.39
CA ALA A 23 -12.44 16.19 10.54
C ALA A 23 -11.97 14.74 10.56
N ALA A 24 -10.66 14.46 10.57
CA ALA A 24 -10.17 13.08 10.54
C ALA A 24 -10.86 12.31 11.67
N THR A 25 -11.84 11.48 11.31
CA THR A 25 -12.66 10.80 12.31
C THR A 25 -11.77 9.78 13.02
N PRO A 26 -12.05 9.40 14.27
CA PRO A 26 -11.31 8.34 14.95
C PRO A 26 -11.19 7.05 14.10
N HIS A 27 -12.15 6.84 13.21
CA HIS A 27 -12.15 5.75 12.24
C HIS A 27 -11.06 5.89 11.15
N GLU A 28 -10.88 7.07 10.58
CA GLU A 28 -9.85 7.33 9.57
C GLU A 28 -8.44 7.15 10.15
N ALA A 29 -8.19 7.71 11.33
CA ALA A 29 -6.90 7.57 12.00
C ALA A 29 -6.55 6.10 12.29
N THR A 30 -7.56 5.30 12.68
CA THR A 30 -7.41 3.85 12.89
C THR A 30 -7.09 3.12 11.59
N THR A 31 -7.80 3.44 10.51
CA THR A 31 -7.56 2.85 9.19
C THR A 31 -6.15 3.15 8.68
N LEU A 32 -5.68 4.39 8.83
CA LEU A 32 -4.32 4.76 8.43
C LEU A 32 -3.25 4.13 9.33
N SER A 33 -3.53 3.94 10.63
CA SER A 33 -2.65 3.16 11.51
C SER A 33 -2.54 1.71 11.04
N LEU A 34 -3.63 1.11 10.54
CA LEU A 34 -3.60 -0.23 9.93
C LEU A 34 -2.74 -0.25 8.66
N VAL A 35 -2.79 0.81 7.84
CA VAL A 35 -1.92 0.94 6.66
C VAL A 35 -0.44 0.93 7.08
N LEU A 36 -0.06 1.66 8.13
CA LEU A 36 1.32 1.65 8.65
C LEU A 36 1.78 0.23 9.02
N THR A 37 0.94 -0.53 9.73
CA THR A 37 1.23 -1.93 10.05
C THR A 37 1.36 -2.80 8.80
N GLN A 38 0.55 -2.56 7.77
CA GLN A 38 0.67 -3.29 6.49
C GLN A 38 1.98 -2.96 5.78
N LEU A 39 2.46 -1.72 5.86
CA LEU A 39 3.77 -1.34 5.32
C LEU A 39 4.92 -2.07 6.04
N ASP A 40 4.83 -2.29 7.35
CA ASP A 40 5.82 -3.12 8.09
C ASP A 40 5.85 -4.56 7.57
N ILE A 41 4.66 -5.14 7.34
CA ILE A 41 4.54 -6.50 6.81
C ILE A 41 5.14 -6.57 5.40
N LEU A 42 4.84 -5.58 4.54
CA LEU A 42 5.40 -5.50 3.19
C LEU A 42 6.92 -5.38 3.21
N GLU A 43 7.48 -4.53 4.06
CA GLU A 43 8.92 -4.36 4.23
C GLU A 43 9.60 -5.67 4.64
N SER A 44 9.04 -6.37 5.65
CA SER A 44 9.57 -7.67 6.07
C SER A 44 9.46 -8.76 4.99
N THR A 45 8.45 -8.66 4.13
CA THR A 45 8.23 -9.59 3.02
C THR A 45 9.25 -9.35 1.90
N LEU A 46 9.52 -8.08 1.59
CA LEU A 46 10.57 -7.70 0.63
C LEU A 46 11.95 -8.12 1.13
N GLN A 47 12.27 -7.91 2.40
CA GLN A 47 13.55 -8.35 2.98
C GLN A 47 13.75 -9.87 2.80
N ARG A 48 12.71 -10.65 3.10
CA ARG A 48 12.77 -12.10 2.91
C ARG A 48 12.94 -12.47 1.44
N ALA A 49 12.20 -11.81 0.54
CA ALA A 49 12.31 -12.04 -0.88
C ALA A 49 13.70 -11.67 -1.42
N GLU A 50 14.29 -10.57 -0.94
CA GLU A 50 15.65 -10.13 -1.29
C GLU A 50 16.70 -11.15 -0.84
N HIS A 51 16.59 -11.67 0.37
CA HIS A 51 17.47 -12.75 0.86
C HIS A 51 17.31 -14.06 0.10
N GLN A 52 16.11 -14.34 -0.42
CA GLN A 52 15.82 -15.53 -1.23
C GLN A 52 16.17 -15.34 -2.71
N ALA A 53 16.31 -14.08 -3.17
CA ALA A 53 16.57 -13.76 -4.55
C ALA A 53 17.98 -14.25 -4.93
N THR A 54 18.03 -15.33 -5.70
CA THR A 54 19.28 -15.77 -6.32
C THR A 54 19.45 -15.01 -7.62
N VAL A 55 20.22 -13.91 -7.61
CA VAL A 55 20.60 -13.21 -8.83
C VAL A 55 21.68 -14.03 -9.52
N THR A 56 21.28 -14.90 -10.45
CA THR A 56 22.26 -15.64 -11.26
C THR A 56 22.87 -14.70 -12.33
N PRO A 57 24.07 -15.01 -12.84
CA PRO A 57 24.68 -14.27 -13.94
C PRO A 57 23.73 -14.08 -15.13
N GLU A 58 22.93 -15.11 -15.44
CA GLU A 58 21.97 -15.17 -16.54
C GLU A 58 20.68 -14.36 -16.33
N THR A 59 20.43 -13.88 -15.10
CA THR A 59 19.19 -13.15 -14.79
C THR A 59 19.27 -11.73 -15.36
N ARG A 60 18.61 -11.51 -16.52
CA ARG A 60 18.58 -10.22 -17.23
C ARG A 60 17.76 -9.15 -16.53
N PHE A 61 16.64 -9.54 -15.91
CA PHE A 61 15.75 -8.63 -15.20
C PHE A 61 15.71 -8.98 -13.72
N PHE A 62 15.85 -7.98 -12.87
CA PHE A 62 15.80 -8.15 -11.42
C PHE A 62 14.91 -7.11 -10.78
N PHE A 63 14.48 -7.40 -9.54
CA PHE A 63 13.66 -6.50 -8.75
C PHE A 63 14.55 -5.47 -8.04
N ASP A 64 14.21 -4.19 -8.17
CA ASP A 64 14.88 -3.06 -7.52
C ASP A 64 14.37 -2.90 -6.08
N TYR A 65 14.90 -3.74 -5.19
CA TYR A 65 14.61 -3.65 -3.76
C TYR A 65 14.92 -2.25 -3.19
N PRO A 66 16.06 -1.61 -3.49
CA PRO A 66 16.34 -0.25 -3.02
C PRO A 66 15.23 0.76 -3.37
N GLN A 67 14.74 0.76 -4.61
CA GLN A 67 13.66 1.66 -5.02
C GLN A 67 12.33 1.31 -4.33
N ALA A 68 12.00 0.03 -4.20
CA ALA A 68 10.79 -0.39 -3.50
C ALA A 68 10.79 0.02 -2.02
N TYR A 69 11.93 -0.10 -1.32
CA TYR A 69 12.05 0.39 0.06
C TYR A 69 11.95 1.92 0.14
N ALA A 70 12.47 2.65 -0.86
CA ALA A 70 12.34 4.10 -0.90
C ALA A 70 10.87 4.53 -1.02
N ASP A 71 10.10 3.87 -1.89
CA ASP A 71 8.68 4.15 -2.07
C ASP A 71 7.87 3.78 -0.81
N ILE A 72 8.14 2.64 -0.15
CA ILE A 72 7.50 2.27 1.12
C ILE A 72 7.77 3.32 2.21
N ARG A 73 9.02 3.79 2.34
CA ARG A 73 9.38 4.85 3.30
C ARG A 73 8.67 6.16 3.01
N ALA A 74 8.53 6.53 1.74
CA ALA A 74 7.82 7.74 1.34
C ALA A 74 6.33 7.68 1.73
N ILE A 75 5.66 6.53 1.49
CA ILE A 75 4.26 6.32 1.89
C ILE A 75 4.11 6.37 3.41
N ARG A 76 5.00 5.69 4.14
CA ARG A 76 5.01 5.69 5.61
C ARG A 76 5.12 7.11 6.16
N ALA A 77 6.13 7.85 5.71
CA ALA A 77 6.38 9.23 6.15
C ALA A 77 5.18 10.15 5.87
N GLY A 78 4.57 10.04 4.68
CA GLY A 78 3.37 10.81 4.33
C GLY A 78 2.17 10.49 5.22
N THR A 79 1.99 9.21 5.57
CA THR A 79 0.89 8.74 6.43
C THR A 79 1.11 9.19 7.88
N GLU A 80 2.32 9.05 8.41
CA GLU A 80 2.69 9.52 9.76
C GLU A 80 2.57 11.04 9.89
N GLN A 81 2.97 11.79 8.85
CA GLN A 81 2.82 13.24 8.80
C GLN A 81 1.34 13.65 8.84
N TYR A 82 0.45 12.91 8.19
CA TYR A 82 -0.99 13.17 8.25
C TYR A 82 -1.59 12.87 9.62
N LEU A 83 -1.14 11.79 10.27
CA LEU A 83 -1.63 11.37 11.59
C LEU A 83 -1.09 12.21 12.76
N THR A 84 0.04 12.89 12.58
CA THR A 84 0.67 13.68 13.64
C THR A 84 -0.02 15.06 13.75
N PRO A 85 -0.60 15.43 14.91
CA PRO A 85 -1.23 16.72 15.09
C PRO A 85 -0.16 17.80 15.26
N ALA A 86 0.30 18.35 14.14
CA ALA A 86 1.03 19.61 14.08
C ALA A 86 0.82 20.21 12.69
N ARG A 87 0.62 21.53 12.60
CA ARG A 87 0.57 22.23 11.31
C ARG A 87 1.95 22.16 10.62
N ALA A 88 2.25 21.06 9.96
CA ALA A 88 3.35 20.99 9.01
C ALA A 88 2.94 21.77 7.77
N GLN A 89 3.81 22.66 7.29
CA GLN A 89 3.65 23.22 5.95
C GLN A 89 3.59 22.09 4.92
N PRO A 90 2.80 22.24 3.84
CA PRO A 90 2.77 21.26 2.76
C PRO A 90 4.20 21.00 2.28
N GLN A 91 4.69 19.78 2.49
CA GLN A 91 5.99 19.35 1.99
C GLN A 91 5.81 18.88 0.56
N THR A 92 6.78 19.15 -0.31
CA THR A 92 6.76 18.62 -1.67
C THR A 92 6.81 17.10 -1.59
N VAL A 93 5.72 16.45 -2.00
CA VAL A 93 5.65 14.99 -2.12
C VAL A 93 6.46 14.61 -3.36
N LEU A 94 7.57 13.89 -3.18
CA LEU A 94 8.25 13.27 -4.32
C LEU A 94 7.36 12.16 -4.89
N PRO A 95 7.28 12.02 -6.23
CA PRO A 95 6.52 10.94 -6.83
C PRO A 95 7.13 9.60 -6.43
N LEU A 96 6.27 8.62 -6.15
CA LEU A 96 6.67 7.22 -6.09
C LEU A 96 7.16 6.81 -7.48
N SER A 97 8.25 6.05 -7.54
CA SER A 97 8.73 5.54 -8.83
C SER A 97 7.72 4.56 -9.42
N GLY A 98 7.28 3.58 -8.62
CA GLY A 98 6.43 2.50 -9.08
C GLY A 98 7.08 1.54 -10.10
N GLN A 99 8.31 1.83 -10.52
CA GLN A 99 9.07 1.04 -11.49
C GLN A 99 10.18 0.27 -10.78
N TYR A 100 9.90 -0.97 -10.40
CA TYR A 100 10.83 -1.82 -9.65
C TYR A 100 11.53 -2.88 -10.51
N ARG A 101 11.37 -2.83 -11.84
CA ARG A 101 12.06 -3.73 -12.75
C ARG A 101 13.33 -3.05 -13.24
N GLN A 102 14.47 -3.64 -12.93
CA GLN A 102 15.77 -3.23 -13.47
C GLN A 102 16.26 -4.27 -14.48
N GLU A 103 17.09 -3.80 -15.40
CA GLU A 103 17.77 -4.62 -16.39
C GLU A 103 19.28 -4.52 -16.13
N LYS A 104 20.00 -5.64 -16.20
CA LYS A 104 21.47 -5.58 -16.24
C LYS A 104 21.87 -4.88 -17.53
N GLY A 105 22.53 -3.72 -17.41
CA GLY A 105 23.13 -3.03 -18.56
C GLY A 105 24.07 -3.97 -19.31
N GLN A 106 24.02 -3.90 -20.64
CA GLN A 106 24.95 -4.63 -21.52
C GLN A 106 26.39 -4.15 -21.32
#